data_AF-A0A3M6VHT2-F1
#
_entry.id   AF-A0A3M6VHT2-F1
#
_cell.length_a   1.000
_cell.length_b   1.000
_cell.length_c   1.000
_cell.angle_alpha   90.00
_cell.angle_beta   90.00
_cell.angle_gamma   90.00
#
_symmetry.space_group_name_H-M   'P 1'
#
loop_
_entity.id
_entity.type
_entity.pdbx_description
1 polymer ?
#
loop_
_entity_poly.entity_id
_entity_poly.type
_entity_poly.pdbx_seq_one_letter_code
_entity_poly.pdbx_strand_id
1 'polypeptide(L)'
;MNNHKQGITLDRFSQYLSLTNFYTVLATNVDRQGVEFISAFEAKEYPVYAVQFHPETNSFEYGEYLDGTPYEVIDHSREGIASGQYFANFFINEARKNELRFKDPKVERKALIYNYQTSTVTYPGFVESYIFKHDFKMQYWRVPM
;
A
#
# COMPACT_ATOMS: atom_id res chain seq x y z
N MET A 1 -7.21 7.37 2.62
CA MET A 1 -6.86 8.52 1.75
C MET A 1 -6.58 8.05 0.33
N ASN A 2 -6.83 8.86 -0.71
CA ASN A 2 -6.36 8.63 -2.08
C ASN A 2 -5.28 9.68 -2.43
N ASN A 3 -4.02 9.26 -2.57
CA ASN A 3 -2.90 10.13 -2.97
C ASN A 3 -2.15 9.52 -4.15
N HIS A 4 -2.81 9.50 -5.31
CA HIS A 4 -2.28 8.98 -6.55
C HIS A 4 -2.65 9.92 -7.71
N LYS A 5 -1.82 9.92 -8.76
CA LYS A 5 -2.03 10.72 -9.98
C LYS A 5 -2.57 9.90 -11.15
N GLN A 6 -2.64 8.58 -10.98
CA GLN A 6 -2.99 7.63 -12.01
C GLN A 6 -3.88 6.55 -11.40
N GLY A 7 -4.86 6.09 -12.17
CA GLY A 7 -5.70 4.94 -11.86
C GLY A 7 -6.02 4.17 -13.12
N ILE A 8 -6.54 2.95 -12.97
CA ILE A 8 -6.98 2.11 -14.08
C ILE A 8 -8.50 2.19 -14.17
N THR A 9 -9.02 2.65 -15.30
CA THR A 9 -10.47 2.65 -15.56
C THR A 9 -10.97 1.23 -15.83
N LEU A 10 -12.26 0.97 -15.62
CA LEU A 10 -12.85 -0.33 -15.94
C LEU A 10 -12.71 -0.68 -17.42
N ASP A 11 -12.94 0.30 -18.29
CA ASP A 11 -12.75 0.15 -19.74
C ASP A 11 -11.32 -0.28 -20.06
N ARG A 12 -10.32 0.41 -19.49
CA ARG A 12 -8.91 0.06 -19.71
C ARG A 12 -8.57 -1.31 -19.17
N PHE A 13 -9.07 -1.66 -17.99
CA PHE A 13 -8.87 -2.98 -17.38
C PHE A 13 -9.46 -4.10 -18.26
N SER A 14 -10.67 -3.90 -18.78
CA SER A 14 -11.39 -4.90 -19.59
C SER A 14 -10.72 -5.21 -20.93
N GLN A 15 -9.90 -4.29 -21.45
CA GLN A 15 -9.13 -4.48 -22.68
C GLN A 15 -8.01 -5.53 -22.54
N TYR A 16 -7.59 -5.88 -21.32
CA TYR A 16 -6.52 -6.85 -21.08
C TYR A 16 -7.08 -8.15 -20.53
N LEU A 17 -7.13 -9.17 -21.39
CA LEU A 17 -7.60 -10.51 -21.00
C LEU A 17 -6.80 -11.10 -19.84
N SER A 18 -5.50 -10.79 -19.75
CA SER A 18 -4.66 -11.21 -18.63
C SER A 18 -5.12 -10.64 -17.29
N LEU A 19 -5.61 -9.40 -17.26
CA LEU A 19 -6.13 -8.78 -16.05
C LEU A 19 -7.52 -9.33 -15.69
N THR A 20 -8.43 -9.37 -16.66
CA THR A 20 -9.80 -9.85 -16.44
C THR A 20 -9.88 -11.32 -16.11
N ASN A 21 -8.96 -12.15 -16.62
CA ASN A 21 -8.89 -13.57 -16.24
C ASN A 21 -8.32 -13.75 -14.84
N PHE A 22 -7.32 -12.96 -14.44
CA PHE A 22 -6.60 -13.16 -13.19
C PHE A 22 -7.28 -12.51 -11.98
N TYR A 23 -7.91 -11.34 -12.15
CA TYR A 23 -8.44 -10.53 -11.05
C TYR A 23 -9.96 -10.38 -11.09
N THR A 24 -10.55 -10.22 -9.90
CA THR A 24 -11.90 -9.73 -9.66
C THR A 24 -11.81 -8.29 -9.17
N VAL A 25 -12.54 -7.39 -9.82
CA VAL A 25 -12.71 -6.00 -9.34
C VAL A 25 -13.70 -6.02 -8.17
N LEU A 26 -13.28 -5.47 -7.02
CA LEU A 26 -14.07 -5.46 -5.79
C LEU A 26 -14.72 -4.10 -5.54
N ALA A 27 -14.04 -3.02 -5.90
CA ALA A 27 -14.52 -1.67 -5.70
C ALA A 27 -13.98 -0.70 -6.76
N THR A 28 -14.74 0.36 -6.97
CA THR A 28 -14.41 1.49 -7.84
C THR A 28 -14.60 2.79 -7.07
N ASN A 29 -13.98 3.86 -7.56
CA ASN A 29 -14.19 5.22 -7.09
C ASN A 29 -14.23 6.18 -8.30
N VAL A 30 -14.73 7.38 -8.07
CA VAL A 30 -14.82 8.43 -9.09
C VAL A 30 -13.86 9.55 -8.70
N ASP A 31 -13.03 9.99 -9.63
CA ASP A 31 -12.10 11.09 -9.41
C ASP A 31 -12.80 12.46 -9.46
N ARG A 32 -12.02 13.54 -9.28
CA ARG A 32 -12.55 14.92 -9.26
C ARG A 32 -13.02 15.40 -10.64
N GLN A 33 -12.68 14.69 -11.71
CA GLN A 33 -13.11 14.96 -13.09
C GLN A 33 -14.29 14.08 -13.50
N GLY A 34 -14.81 13.23 -12.61
CA GLY A 34 -15.93 12.33 -12.90
C GLY A 34 -15.53 11.03 -13.58
N VAL A 35 -14.24 10.69 -13.63
CA VAL A 35 -13.75 9.44 -14.23
C VAL A 35 -13.75 8.33 -13.18
N GLU A 36 -14.41 7.22 -13.51
CA GLU A 36 -14.42 6.02 -12.66
C GLU A 36 -13.13 5.21 -12.83
N PHE A 37 -12.53 4.81 -11.70
CA PHE A 37 -11.33 3.99 -11.64
C PHE A 37 -11.48 2.87 -10.61
N ILE A 38 -10.75 1.78 -10.82
CA ILE A 38 -10.72 0.63 -9.91
C ILE A 38 -9.95 1.01 -8.65
N SER A 39 -10.56 0.80 -7.48
CA SER A 39 -9.95 1.14 -6.18
C SER A 39 -9.60 -0.07 -5.32
N ALA A 40 -10.14 -1.26 -5.61
CA ALA A 40 -9.71 -2.52 -5.02
C ALA A 40 -9.95 -3.70 -5.97
N PHE A 41 -9.01 -4.66 -5.96
CA PHE A 41 -9.13 -5.93 -6.66
C PHE A 41 -8.39 -7.06 -5.93
N GLU A 42 -8.83 -8.28 -6.18
CA GLU A 42 -8.19 -9.50 -5.68
C GLU A 42 -8.05 -10.53 -6.80
N ALA A 43 -7.03 -11.38 -6.74
CA ALA A 43 -6.88 -12.45 -7.72
C ALA A 43 -7.90 -13.57 -7.45
N LYS A 44 -8.40 -14.19 -8.52
CA LYS A 44 -9.46 -15.19 -8.43
C LYS A 44 -9.02 -16.49 -7.77
N GLU A 45 -7.77 -16.88 -8.02
CA GLU A 45 -7.24 -18.19 -7.59
C GLU A 45 -6.02 -18.07 -6.65
N TYR A 46 -5.37 -16.90 -6.61
CA TYR A 46 -4.13 -16.68 -5.87
C TYR A 46 -4.35 -15.67 -4.74
N PRO A 47 -3.60 -15.74 -3.62
CA PRO A 47 -3.70 -14.78 -2.53
C PRO A 47 -2.95 -13.47 -2.88
N VAL A 48 -3.39 -12.80 -3.95
CA VAL A 48 -2.85 -11.52 -4.42
C VAL A 48 -3.96 -10.47 -4.31
N TYR A 49 -3.68 -9.42 -3.57
CA TYR A 49 -4.64 -8.37 -3.22
C TYR A 49 -4.03 -7.01 -3.53
N ALA A 50 -4.85 -6.06 -3.97
CA ALA A 50 -4.42 -4.70 -4.17
C ALA A 50 -5.54 -3.70 -3.86
N VAL A 51 -5.13 -2.58 -3.29
CA VAL A 51 -5.96 -1.40 -3.07
C VAL A 51 -5.24 -0.20 -3.66
N GLN A 52 -6.00 0.71 -4.26
CA GLN A 52 -5.45 1.96 -4.82
C GLN A 52 -5.37 3.07 -3.76
N PHE A 53 -6.19 2.97 -2.72
CA PHE A 53 -6.15 3.83 -1.54
C PHE A 53 -5.15 3.32 -0.50
N HIS A 54 -4.91 4.14 0.51
CA HIS A 54 -3.95 3.89 1.58
C HIS A 54 -4.67 3.62 2.91
N PRO A 55 -4.91 2.34 3.29
CA PRO A 55 -5.57 1.99 4.56
C PRO A 55 -4.67 2.18 5.79
N GLU A 56 -3.36 2.22 5.62
CA GLU A 56 -2.37 2.40 6.68
C GLU A 56 -2.44 3.81 7.28
N THR A 57 -2.73 4.81 6.46
CA THR A 57 -2.59 6.22 6.87
C THR A 57 -3.63 6.64 7.89
N ASN A 58 -4.80 5.99 7.92
CA ASN A 58 -5.89 6.29 8.85
C ASN A 58 -5.44 6.30 10.33
N SER A 59 -4.49 5.42 10.70
CA SER A 59 -4.04 5.24 12.08
C SER A 59 -2.67 5.84 12.39
N PHE A 60 -1.85 6.10 11.37
CA PHE A 60 -0.42 6.33 11.57
C PHE A 60 0.12 7.64 11.01
N GLU A 61 -0.51 8.25 10.00
CA GLU A 61 0.05 9.44 9.35
C GLU A 61 -0.66 10.72 9.78
N TYR A 62 0.06 11.59 10.49
CA TYR A 62 -0.44 12.85 11.06
C TYR A 62 0.48 14.03 10.72
N GLY A 63 1.08 14.03 9.53
CA GLY A 63 1.94 15.13 9.11
C GLY A 63 1.17 16.45 9.03
N GLU A 64 1.82 17.54 9.41
CA GLU A 64 1.24 18.90 9.42
C GLU A 64 2.18 19.90 8.74
N TYR A 65 1.61 20.93 8.12
CA TYR A 65 2.33 22.13 7.72
C TYR A 65 2.76 22.96 8.97
N LEU A 66 3.58 23.99 8.76
CA LEU A 66 4.11 24.81 9.86
C LEU A 66 3.04 25.56 10.66
N ASP A 67 1.86 25.76 10.09
CA ASP A 67 0.71 26.39 10.74
C ASP A 67 -0.19 25.41 11.50
N GLY A 68 0.18 24.13 11.56
CA GLY A 68 -0.58 23.06 12.21
C GLY A 68 -1.75 22.53 11.36
N THR A 69 -1.87 22.94 10.10
CA THR A 69 -2.86 22.34 9.21
C THR A 69 -2.42 20.95 8.73
N PRO A 70 -3.32 19.95 8.64
CA PRO A 70 -2.96 18.63 8.16
C PRO A 70 -2.35 18.66 6.75
N TYR A 71 -1.26 17.94 6.55
CA TYR A 71 -0.55 17.87 5.27
C TYR A 71 -1.37 17.15 4.20
N GLU A 72 -2.10 16.11 4.60
CA GLU A 72 -2.98 15.32 3.73
C GLU A 72 -4.39 15.24 4.32
N VAL A 73 -5.38 15.08 3.45
CA VAL A 73 -6.78 14.87 3.87
C VAL A 73 -6.99 13.39 4.16
N ILE A 74 -6.60 12.99 5.37
CA ILE A 74 -6.72 11.62 5.88
C ILE A 74 -7.93 11.52 6.81
N ASP A 75 -8.67 10.43 6.67
CA ASP A 75 -9.81 10.14 7.55
C ASP A 75 -9.32 9.46 8.84
N HIS A 76 -9.22 10.23 9.91
CA HIS A 76 -8.88 9.73 11.25
C HIS A 76 -10.11 9.41 12.10
N SER A 77 -11.30 9.26 11.50
CA SER A 77 -12.48 8.81 12.22
C SER A 77 -12.30 7.40 12.78
N ARG A 78 -13.15 7.04 13.74
CA ARG A 78 -13.21 5.69 14.29
C ARG A 78 -13.41 4.64 13.20
N GLU A 79 -14.26 4.95 12.22
CA GLU A 79 -14.61 4.10 11.09
C GLU A 79 -13.42 3.95 10.12
N GLY A 80 -12.72 5.05 9.83
CA GLY A 80 -11.50 5.04 9.03
C GLY A 80 -10.40 4.16 9.64
N ILE A 81 -10.17 4.32 10.95
CA ILE A 81 -9.21 3.50 11.71
C ILE A 81 -9.64 2.02 11.73
N ALA A 82 -10.91 1.74 11.99
CA ALA A 82 -11.44 0.38 12.01
C ALA A 82 -11.30 -0.31 10.63
N SER A 83 -11.52 0.43 9.55
CA SER A 83 -11.31 -0.05 8.18
C SER A 83 -9.85 -0.42 7.94
N GLY A 84 -8.90 0.47 8.25
CA GLY A 84 -7.47 0.19 8.11
C GLY A 84 -7.02 -1.05 8.88
N GLN A 85 -7.48 -1.20 10.12
CA GLN A 85 -7.23 -2.39 10.94
C GLN A 85 -7.83 -3.67 10.33
N TYR A 86 -9.00 -3.59 9.70
CA TYR A 86 -9.64 -4.75 9.06
C TYR A 86 -8.80 -5.26 7.88
N PHE A 87 -8.28 -4.37 7.03
CA PHE A 87 -7.36 -4.73 5.95
C PHE A 87 -6.10 -5.43 6.49
N ALA A 88 -5.48 -4.88 7.54
CA ALA A 88 -4.31 -5.49 8.18
C ALA A 88 -4.63 -6.88 8.73
N ASN A 89 -5.75 -7.04 9.45
CA ASN A 89 -6.18 -8.32 10.01
C ASN A 89 -6.40 -9.37 8.92
N PHE A 90 -7.09 -9.00 7.84
CA PHE A 90 -7.30 -9.86 6.69
C PHE A 90 -5.97 -10.32 6.09
N PHE A 91 -5.06 -9.40 5.78
CA PHE A 91 -3.77 -9.74 5.16
C PHE A 91 -2.91 -10.63 6.05
N ILE A 92 -2.87 -10.36 7.36
CA ILE A 92 -2.14 -11.21 8.32
C ILE A 92 -2.81 -12.59 8.43
N ASN A 93 -4.13 -12.71 8.31
CA ASN A 93 -4.80 -14.01 8.25
C ASN A 93 -4.40 -14.82 7.00
N GLU A 94 -4.24 -14.18 5.85
CA GLU A 94 -3.69 -14.83 4.64
C GLU A 94 -2.24 -15.28 4.86
N ALA A 95 -1.40 -14.44 5.47
CA ALA A 95 -0.02 -14.78 5.78
C ALA A 95 0.11 -15.98 6.74
N ARG A 96 -0.88 -16.23 7.61
CA ARG A 96 -0.91 -17.40 8.51
C ARG A 96 -1.21 -18.72 7.79
N LYS A 97 -1.66 -18.70 6.54
CA LYS A 97 -1.98 -19.92 5.77
C LYS A 97 -0.76 -20.64 5.19
N ASN A 98 0.45 -20.16 5.46
CA ASN A 98 1.68 -20.84 5.07
C ASN A 98 2.57 -21.11 6.31
N GLU A 99 3.48 -22.06 6.18
CA GLU A 99 4.38 -22.48 7.26
C GLU A 99 5.82 -21.96 7.10
N LEU A 100 6.01 -20.91 6.29
CA LEU A 100 7.34 -20.34 6.06
C LEU A 100 7.90 -19.79 7.38
N ARG A 101 9.18 -20.10 7.60
CA ARG A 101 9.92 -19.69 8.79
C ARG A 101 11.40 -19.64 8.50
N PHE A 102 12.12 -18.78 9.21
CA PHE A 102 13.58 -18.82 9.21
C PHE A 102 14.07 -20.16 9.78
N LYS A 103 15.10 -20.73 9.18
CA LYS A 103 15.74 -21.96 9.70
C LYS A 103 16.56 -21.70 10.96
N ASP A 104 17.14 -20.50 11.07
CA ASP A 104 17.96 -20.08 12.21
C ASP A 104 17.32 -18.84 12.89
N PRO A 105 16.91 -18.94 14.18
CA PRO A 105 16.37 -17.81 14.94
C PRO A 105 17.34 -16.63 15.10
N LYS A 106 18.65 -16.82 14.93
CA LYS A 106 19.62 -15.72 14.92
C LYS A 106 19.52 -14.91 13.63
N VAL A 107 19.26 -15.56 12.50
CA VAL A 107 19.06 -14.89 11.21
C VAL A 107 17.74 -14.12 11.24
N GLU A 108 16.67 -14.74 11.74
CA GLU A 108 15.37 -14.06 11.94
C GLU A 108 15.54 -12.78 12.76
N ARG A 109 16.10 -12.89 13.97
CA ARG A 109 16.25 -11.74 14.86
C ARG A 109 17.03 -10.59 14.25
N LYS A 110 17.97 -10.85 13.35
CA LYS A 110 18.73 -9.81 12.63
C LYS A 110 17.96 -9.20 11.46
N ALA A 111 17.00 -9.92 10.89
CA ALA A 111 16.19 -9.48 9.75
C ALA A 111 14.97 -8.65 10.16
N LEU A 112 14.53 -8.75 11.42
CA LEU A 112 13.38 -8.00 11.92
C LEU A 112 13.60 -6.48 11.85
N ILE A 113 12.51 -5.75 11.59
CA ILE A 113 12.51 -4.29 11.50
C ILE A 113 12.93 -3.60 12.81
N TYR A 114 12.84 -4.31 13.94
CA TYR A 114 13.26 -3.84 15.27
C TYR A 114 14.74 -3.47 15.37
N ASN A 115 15.58 -3.91 14.42
CA ASN A 115 17.01 -3.58 14.40
C ASN A 115 17.32 -2.23 13.72
N TYR A 116 16.30 -1.52 13.23
CA TYR A 116 16.47 -0.28 12.47
C TYR A 116 15.82 0.89 13.20
N GLN A 117 16.39 2.07 13.00
CA GLN A 117 15.84 3.32 13.54
C GLN A 117 15.08 4.06 12.44
N THR A 118 13.98 4.68 12.83
CA THR A 118 13.20 5.59 12.01
C THR A 118 13.87 6.97 11.92
N SER A 119 13.45 7.76 10.94
CA SER A 119 13.88 9.13 10.71
C SER A 119 12.68 9.97 10.27
N THR A 120 12.67 11.24 10.65
CA THR A 120 11.63 12.21 10.26
C THR A 120 11.98 12.99 8.98
N VAL A 121 13.02 12.58 8.24
CA VAL A 121 13.48 13.31 7.04
C VAL A 121 12.42 13.43 5.93
N THR A 122 11.41 12.56 5.95
CA THR A 122 10.28 12.56 5.02
C THR A 122 9.07 13.37 5.51
N TYR A 123 9.15 13.94 6.70
CA TYR A 123 8.10 14.80 7.24
C TYR A 123 7.91 16.04 6.34
N PRO A 124 6.68 16.53 6.11
CA PRO A 124 5.41 16.04 6.66
C PRO A 124 4.74 14.92 5.85
N GLY A 125 5.34 14.45 4.75
CA GLY A 125 4.72 13.43 3.89
C GLY A 125 4.52 12.08 4.60
N PHE A 126 5.49 11.68 5.40
CA PHE A 126 5.37 10.58 6.35
C PHE A 126 5.96 11.01 7.69
N VAL A 127 5.26 10.75 8.80
CA VAL A 127 5.72 11.15 10.14
C VAL A 127 7.08 10.54 10.48
N GLU A 128 7.29 9.29 10.10
CA GLU A 128 8.54 8.56 10.27
C GLU A 128 8.78 7.61 9.09
N SER A 129 10.03 7.47 8.68
CA SER A 129 10.47 6.54 7.63
C SER A 129 11.71 5.78 8.06
N TYR A 130 11.79 4.50 7.68
CA TYR A 130 13.05 3.76 7.72
C TYR A 130 13.91 4.12 6.51
N ILE A 131 15.15 4.57 6.76
CA ILE A 131 16.09 4.94 5.69
C ILE A 131 17.20 3.89 5.62
N PHE A 132 17.28 3.19 4.50
CA PHE A 132 18.31 2.18 4.26
C PHE A 132 19.30 2.69 3.22
N LYS A 133 20.60 2.50 3.49
CA LYS A 133 21.63 2.76 2.48
C LYS A 133 21.40 1.82 1.31
N HIS A 134 21.38 2.37 0.10
CA HIS A 134 21.16 1.59 -1.11
C HIS A 134 22.40 1.63 -2.03
N ASP A 135 22.88 0.46 -2.44
CA ASP A 135 24.10 0.30 -3.26
C ASP A 135 23.81 -0.16 -4.72
N PHE A 136 22.58 -0.06 -5.24
CA PHE A 136 22.30 -0.52 -6.63
C PHE A 136 22.85 0.42 -7.71
N LYS A 137 23.45 -0.18 -8.74
CA LYS A 137 23.66 0.45 -10.05
C LYS A 137 22.32 0.48 -10.80
N MET A 138 21.90 1.66 -11.25
CA MET A 138 20.61 1.98 -11.89
C MET A 138 20.29 1.17 -13.19
N GLN A 139 20.00 -0.13 -13.11
CA GLN A 139 19.71 -0.95 -14.31
C GLN A 139 18.28 -1.51 -14.42
N TYR A 140 17.37 -1.23 -13.49
CA TYR A 140 16.07 -1.91 -13.43
C TYR A 140 14.95 -1.38 -14.34
N TRP A 141 15.23 -0.47 -15.28
CA TRP A 141 14.20 0.08 -16.17
C TRP A 141 14.58 0.11 -17.66
N ARG A 142 15.38 -0.85 -18.13
CA ARG A 142 15.38 -1.14 -19.58
C ARG A 142 14.18 -2.02 -19.90
N VAL A 143 13.04 -1.40 -20.18
CA VAL A 143 12.01 -2.05 -21.00
C VAL A 143 12.66 -2.27 -22.37
N PRO A 144 12.84 -3.52 -22.84
CA PRO A 144 13.32 -3.74 -24.20
C PRO A 144 12.31 -3.10 -25.15
N MET A 145 12.78 -2.21 -26.03
CA MET A 145 12.03 -1.80 -27.21
C MET A 145 11.97 -2.95 -28.21
#